data_AF-A0A3D1ZCF1-F1
#
_entry.id   AF-A0A3D1ZCF1-F1
#
_cell.length_a   1.000
_cell.length_b   1.000
_cell.length_c   1.000
_cell.angle_alpha   90.00
_cell.angle_beta   90.00
_cell.angle_gamma   90.00
#
_symmetry.space_group_name_H-M   'P 1'
#
loop_
_entity.id
_entity.type
_entity.pdbx_description
1 polymer ?
#
loop_
_entity_poly.entity_id
_entity_poly.type
_entity_poly.pdbx_seq_one_letter_code
_entity_poly.pdbx_strand_id
1 'polypeptide(L)' 'MEPDLELFGGDPHEESAHTEKYFWGPVSVKLDAEGKIYVTESNRHRIQIYERGA' A
#
# COMPACT_ATOMS: atom_id res chain seq x y z
N MET A 1 13.54 4.35 -6.10
CA MET A 1 13.85 2.91 -6.28
C MET A 1 13.33 2.24 -5.02
N GLU A 2 12.56 1.15 -5.14
CA GLU A 2 12.07 0.44 -3.94
C GLU A 2 13.26 -0.15 -3.16
N PRO A 3 13.20 -0.20 -1.82
CA PRO A 3 14.23 -0.87 -1.03
C PRO A 3 14.23 -2.38 -1.32
N ASP A 4 15.39 -3.00 -1.13
CA ASP A 4 15.48 -4.46 -1.10
C ASP A 4 14.85 -4.96 0.21
N LEU A 5 13.94 -5.94 0.10
CA LEU A 5 13.24 -6.48 1.26
C LEU A 5 14.17 -7.23 2.22
N GLU A 6 15.29 -7.78 1.69
CA GLU A 6 16.28 -8.45 2.53
C GLU A 6 16.89 -7.53 3.59
N LEU A 7 16.82 -6.20 3.40
CA LEU A 7 17.29 -5.20 4.37
C LEU A 7 16.51 -5.22 5.69
N PHE A 8 15.28 -5.74 5.70
CA PHE A 8 14.39 -5.72 6.86
C PHE A 8 14.35 -7.05 7.63
N GLY A 9 15.16 -8.04 7.21
CA GLY A 9 15.27 -9.31 7.93
C GLY A 9 13.96 -10.11 8.01
N GLY A 10 13.00 -9.85 7.12
CA GLY A 10 11.69 -10.49 7.12
C GLY A 10 10.69 -9.91 8.12
N ASP A 11 10.97 -8.75 8.74
CA ASP A 11 10.01 -8.07 9.61
C ASP A 11 8.91 -7.41 8.75
N PRO A 12 7.64 -7.89 8.80
CA PRO A 12 6.58 -7.36 7.97
C PRO A 12 6.25 -5.89 8.29
N HIS A 13 6.50 -5.44 9.52
CA HIS A 13 6.30 -4.05 9.92
C HIS A 13 7.31 -3.15 9.21
N GLU A 14 8.59 -3.50 9.28
CA GLU A 14 9.66 -2.72 8.66
C GLU A 14 9.57 -2.73 7.14
N GLU A 15 9.28 -3.89 6.53
CA GLU A 15 9.04 -4.00 5.09
C GLU A 15 7.91 -3.08 4.63
N SER A 16 6.77 -3.11 5.34
CA SER A 16 5.59 -2.33 4.98
C SER A 16 5.75 -0.83 5.26
N ALA A 17 6.51 -0.46 6.29
CA ALA A 17 6.78 0.93 6.61
C ALA A 17 7.69 1.61 5.57
N HIS A 18 8.56 0.84 4.91
CA HIS A 18 9.58 1.36 4.00
C HIS A 18 9.35 1.06 2.51
N THR A 19 8.40 0.17 2.17
CA THR A 19 8.11 -0.21 0.78
C THR A 19 6.79 0.40 0.33
N GLU A 20 6.82 1.18 -0.75
CA GLU A 20 5.67 2.03 -1.08
C GLU A 20 4.44 1.21 -1.47
N LYS A 21 4.63 0.06 -2.10
CA LYS A 21 3.54 -0.81 -2.59
C LYS A 21 2.81 -1.58 -1.49
N TYR A 22 3.40 -1.78 -0.33
CA TYR A 22 2.77 -2.51 0.77
C TYR A 22 1.82 -1.63 1.55
N PHE A 23 0.93 -2.24 2.32
CA PHE A 23 -0.01 -1.49 3.18
C PHE A 23 0.54 -1.37 4.58
N TRP A 24 0.36 -0.21 5.20
CA TRP A 24 0.66 0.04 6.60
C TRP A 24 -0.49 0.81 7.24
N GLY A 25 -1.33 0.07 7.97
CA GLY A 25 -2.57 0.57 8.57
C GLY A 25 -3.66 0.97 7.55
N PRO A 26 -4.08 0.08 6.63
CA PRO A 26 -5.22 0.35 5.76
C PRO A 26 -6.52 0.37 6.58
N VAL A 27 -7.36 1.38 6.35
CA VAL A 27 -8.59 1.59 7.16
C VAL A 27 -9.89 1.53 6.37
N SER A 28 -9.84 1.70 5.03
CA SER A 28 -11.04 1.62 4.19
C SER A 28 -10.67 1.29 2.75
N VAL A 29 -11.60 0.63 2.06
CA VAL A 29 -11.56 0.34 0.63
C VAL A 29 -12.83 0.88 -0.03
N LYS A 30 -12.70 1.57 -1.16
CA LYS A 30 -13.82 2.08 -1.97
C LYS A 30 -13.62 1.75 -3.45
N LEU A 31 -14.72 1.45 -4.14
CA LEU A 31 -14.77 1.21 -5.58
C LEU A 31 -15.57 2.34 -6.23
N ASP A 32 -15.05 2.96 -7.28
CA ASP A 32 -15.78 3.95 -8.08
C ASP A 32 -16.54 3.30 -9.27
N ALA A 33 -17.23 4.12 -10.06
CA ALA A 33 -18.01 3.64 -11.21
C ALA A 33 -17.11 3.22 -12.39
N GLU A 34 -15.88 3.72 -12.42
CA GLU A 34 -14.84 3.42 -13.40
C GLU A 34 -14.05 2.15 -13.06
N GLY A 35 -14.31 1.54 -11.90
CA GLY A 35 -13.67 0.31 -11.44
C GLY A 35 -12.32 0.51 -10.75
N LYS A 36 -11.96 1.74 -10.35
CA LYS A 36 -10.77 2.02 -9.54
C LYS A 36 -11.03 1.72 -8.06
N ILE A 37 -10.03 1.14 -7.42
CA ILE A 37 -10.05 0.80 -6.00
C ILE A 37 -9.21 1.83 -5.24
N TYR A 38 -9.81 2.49 -4.26
CA TYR A 38 -9.16 3.44 -3.37
C TYR A 38 -8.96 2.80 -2.00
N VAL A 39 -7.72 2.75 -1.52
CA VAL A 39 -7.37 2.26 -0.19
C VAL A 39 -6.78 3.40 0.63
N THR A 40 -7.44 3.78 1.72
CA THR A 40 -6.94 4.83 2.63
C THR A 40 -6.10 4.20 3.74
N GLU A 41 -4.96 4.79 4.06
CA GLU A 41 -4.03 4.31 5.09
C GLU A 41 -3.77 5.37 6.17
N SER A 42 -3.93 4.98 7.44
CA SER A 42 -3.76 5.88 8.58
C SER A 42 -2.29 6.14 8.92
N ASN A 43 -1.43 5.11 8.86
CA ASN A 43 -0.06 5.23 9.35
C ASN A 43 0.85 6.01 8.39
N ARG A 44 0.47 6.10 7.10
CA ARG A 44 1.22 6.82 6.06
C ARG A 44 0.51 8.03 5.48
N HIS A 45 -0.64 8.40 6.02
CA HIS A 45 -1.41 9.57 5.57
C HIS A 45 -1.63 9.59 4.04
N ARG A 46 -1.98 8.43 3.46
CA ARG A 46 -2.04 8.24 2.00
C ARG A 46 -3.32 7.54 1.56
N ILE A 47 -3.64 7.74 0.28
CA ILE A 47 -4.58 6.92 -0.48
C ILE A 47 -3.84 6.21 -1.61
N GLN A 48 -3.90 4.89 -1.68
CA GLN A 48 -3.46 4.11 -2.83
C GLN A 48 -4.63 3.89 -3.79
N ILE A 49 -4.39 4.06 -5.09
CA ILE A 49 -5.39 3.90 -6.14
C ILE A 49 -4.93 2.77 -7.06
N TYR A 50 -5.73 1.72 -7.16
CA TYR A 50 -5.50 0.60 -8.06
C TYR A 50 -6.52 0.63 -9.20
N GLU A 51 -6.06 0.29 -10.37
CA GLU A 51 -6.89 0.06 -11.54
C GLU A 51 -6.70 -1.38 -12.00
N ARG A 52 -7.76 -1.96 -12.57
CA ARG A 52 -7.68 -3.28 -13.16
C ARG A 52 -6.81 -3.17 -14.42
N GLY A 53 -5.64 -3.81 -14.39
CA GLY A 53 -4.73 -3.83 -15.54
C GLY A 53 -5.43 -4.36 -16.79
N ALA A 54 -5.17 -3.71 -17.93
CA ALA A 54 -5.62 -4.15 -19.25
C ALA A 54 -5.02 -5.51 -19.62
#